data_AF-A0A4Q0YVT3-F1
#
_entry.id   AF-A0A4Q0YVT3-F1
#
_cell.length_a   1.000
_cell.length_b   1.000
_cell.length_c   1.000
_cell.angle_alpha   90.00
_cell.angle_beta   90.00
_cell.angle_gamma   90.00
#
_symmetry.space_group_name_H-M   'P 1'
#
loop_
_entity.id
_entity.type
_entity.pdbx_description
1 polymer ?
#
loop_
_entity_poly.entity_id
_entity_poly.type
_entity_poly.pdbx_seq_one_letter_code
_entity_poly.pdbx_strand_id
1 'polypeptide(L)' 'MQEYVTNTINSFKEESAINRIVYNIITVIKTKHDYESAINLIKENNINLEDIVSRSIRLPLPDLIKLADLMILKKGK' A
#
# COMPACT_ATOMS: atom_id res chain seq x y z
N MET A 1 -29.41 12.26 8.29
CA MET A 1 -28.40 13.30 7.97
C MET A 1 -27.10 13.13 8.73
N GLN A 2 -27.12 12.84 10.03
CA GLN A 2 -25.87 12.63 10.81
C GLN A 2 -25.04 11.43 10.31
N GLU A 3 -25.67 10.33 9.92
CA GLU A 3 -24.98 9.10 9.48
C GLU A 3 -24.13 9.28 8.21
N TYR A 4 -24.64 10.06 7.24
CA TYR A 4 -23.94 10.34 5.99
C TYR A 4 -22.65 11.15 6.23
N VAL A 5 -22.74 12.17 7.09
CA VAL A 5 -21.60 13.01 7.46
C VAL A 5 -20.56 12.20 8.22
N THR A 6 -20.99 11.35 9.17
CA THR A 6 -20.08 10.48 9.93
C THR A 6 -19.37 9.47 9.03
N ASN A 7 -20.07 8.85 8.07
CA ASN A 7 -19.48 7.92 7.12
C ASN A 7 -18.47 8.59 6.19
N THR A 8 -18.78 9.80 5.70
CA THR A 8 -17.83 10.58 4.88
C THR A 8 -16.58 10.99 5.67
N ILE A 9 -16.73 11.43 6.92
CA ILE A 9 -15.59 11.82 7.77
C ILE A 9 -14.71 10.61 8.10
N ASN A 10 -15.30 9.46 8.38
CA ASN A 10 -14.56 8.23 8.68
C ASN A 10 -13.81 7.72 7.44
N SER A 11 -14.48 7.67 6.28
CA SER A 11 -13.87 7.33 4.99
C SER A 11 -12.69 8.25 4.66
N PHE A 12 -12.83 9.56 4.85
CA PHE A 12 -11.77 10.53 4.60
C PHE A 12 -10.54 10.32 5.51
N LYS A 13 -10.78 9.99 6.80
CA LYS A 13 -9.70 9.70 7.76
C LYS A 13 -8.98 8.38 7.44
N GLU A 14 -9.73 7.34 7.09
CA GLU A 14 -9.18 6.05 6.68
C GLU A 14 -8.37 6.17 5.38
N GLU A 15 -8.89 6.91 4.40
CA GLU A 15 -8.18 7.18 3.15
C GLU A 15 -6.88 7.94 3.40
N SER A 16 -6.87 8.91 4.32
CA SER A 16 -5.65 9.60 4.76
C SER A 16 -4.62 8.66 5.38
N ALA A 17 -5.04 7.74 6.25
CA ALA A 17 -4.16 6.78 6.92
C ALA A 17 -3.57 5.78 5.91
N ILE A 18 -4.41 5.19 5.05
CA ILE A 18 -3.99 4.27 3.99
C ILE A 18 -3.04 4.96 3.02
N ASN A 19 -3.35 6.19 2.59
CA ASN A 19 -2.49 6.97 1.71
C ASN A 19 -1.10 7.19 2.31
N ARG A 20 -1.01 7.44 3.62
CA ARG A 20 0.27 7.58 4.32
C ARG A 20 1.05 6.27 4.37
N ILE A 21 0.39 5.15 4.66
CA ILE A 21 1.03 3.83 4.69
C ILE A 21 1.53 3.45 3.29
N VAL A 22 0.70 3.60 2.27
CA VAL A 22 1.06 3.36 0.87
C VAL A 22 2.22 4.26 0.44
N TYR A 23 2.20 5.54 0.82
CA TYR A 23 3.31 6.45 0.55
C TYR A 23 4.63 5.98 1.19
N ASN A 24 4.59 5.50 2.43
CA ASN A 24 5.77 4.97 3.09
C ASN A 24 6.30 3.71 2.39
N ILE A 25 5.42 2.78 2.01
CA ILE A 25 5.77 1.57 1.25
C ILE A 25 6.45 1.94 -0.07
N ILE A 26 5.85 2.84 -0.86
CA ILE A 26 6.41 3.30 -2.13
C ILE A 26 7.76 3.99 -1.91
N THR A 27 7.89 4.79 -0.85
CA THR A 27 9.14 5.47 -0.53
C THR A 27 10.24 4.47 -0.20
N VAL A 28 9.97 3.44 0.59
CA VAL A 28 10.93 2.37 0.91
C VAL A 28 11.39 1.66 -0.36
N ILE A 29 10.47 1.35 -1.28
CA ILE A 29 10.81 0.70 -2.55
C ILE A 29 11.69 1.62 -3.42
N LYS A 30 11.30 2.87 -3.62
CA LYS A 30 12.00 3.80 -4.53
C LYS A 30 13.36 4.27 -4.01
N THR A 31 13.46 4.49 -2.69
CA THR A 31 14.67 5.09 -2.10
C THR A 31 15.65 4.05 -1.63
N LYS A 32 15.17 2.96 -1.03
CA LYS A 32 16.01 1.92 -0.42
C LYS A 32 16.10 0.66 -1.27
N HIS A 33 15.25 0.51 -2.29
CA HIS A 33 15.11 -0.73 -3.07
C HIS A 33 14.87 -1.96 -2.17
N ASP A 34 14.27 -1.72 -1.00
CA ASP A 34 14.05 -2.72 0.03
C ASP A 34 12.62 -3.27 -0.07
N TYR A 35 12.48 -4.27 -0.92
CA TYR A 35 11.20 -4.93 -1.18
C TYR A 35 10.76 -5.82 -0.01
N GLU A 36 11.70 -6.33 0.79
CA GLU A 36 11.41 -7.16 1.96
C GLU A 36 10.69 -6.34 3.04
N SER A 37 11.25 -5.19 3.40
CA SER A 37 10.63 -4.28 4.36
C SER A 37 9.30 -3.75 3.85
N ALA A 38 9.20 -3.46 2.55
CA ALA A 38 7.95 -3.05 1.92
C ALA A 38 6.86 -4.14 2.06
N ILE A 39 7.20 -5.41 1.80
CA ILE A 39 6.27 -6.54 1.96
C ILE A 39 5.86 -6.72 3.42
N ASN A 40 6.77 -6.55 4.37
CA ASN A 40 6.44 -6.63 5.79
C ASN A 40 5.46 -5.52 6.19
N LEU A 41 5.68 -4.28 5.74
CA LEU A 41 4.74 -3.17 5.96
C LEU A 41 3.35 -3.45 5.37
N ILE A 42 3.29 -4.06 4.18
CA ILE A 42 2.03 -4.44 3.53
C ILE A 42 1.28 -5.47 4.39
N LYS A 43 1.99 -6.49 4.89
CA LYS A 43 1.41 -7.54 5.75
C LYS A 43 0.97 -7.01 7.12
N GLU A 44 1.83 -6.23 7.78
CA GLU A 44 1.57 -5.66 9.11
C GLU A 44 0.36 -4.73 9.12
N ASN A 45 0.18 -3.97 8.03
CA ASN A 45 -0.94 -3.03 7.89
C ASN A 45 -2.15 -3.65 7.18
N ASN A 46 -2.12 -4.95 6.87
CA ASN A 46 -3.16 -5.68 6.14
C ASN A 46 -3.64 -4.96 4.87
N ILE A 47 -2.69 -4.41 4.11
CA ILE A 47 -2.96 -3.66 2.88
C ILE A 47 -2.98 -4.60 1.68
N ASN A 48 -3.96 -4.43 0.80
CA ASN A 48 -4.02 -5.19 -0.43
C ASN A 48 -3.10 -4.59 -1.50
N LEU A 49 -2.62 -5.43 -2.41
CA LEU A 49 -1.83 -4.96 -3.55
C LEU A 49 -2.63 -3.97 -4.41
N GLU A 50 -3.95 -4.18 -4.53
CA GLU A 50 -4.87 -3.27 -5.24
C GLU A 50 -4.90 -1.86 -4.63
N ASP A 51 -4.81 -1.74 -3.30
CA ASP A 51 -4.74 -0.45 -2.63
C ASP A 51 -3.46 0.31 -2.95
N ILE A 52 -2.38 -0.44 -3.19
CA ILE A 52 -1.09 0.12 -3.61
C ILE A 52 -1.18 0.52 -5.08
N VAL A 53 -1.74 -0.33 -5.95
CA VAL A 53 -1.89 -0.10 -7.40
C VAL A 53 -2.82 1.07 -7.73
N SER A 54 -3.97 1.16 -7.07
CA SER A 54 -4.90 2.30 -7.24
C SER A 54 -4.26 3.63 -6.88
N ARG A 55 -3.24 3.61 -6.02
CA ARG A 55 -2.47 4.76 -5.54
C ARG A 55 -1.04 4.78 -6.10
N SER A 56 -0.72 3.88 -7.05
CA SER A 56 0.62 3.62 -7.55
C SER A 56 1.05 4.54 -8.69
N ILE A 57 0.33 5.63 -8.96
CA ILE A 57 0.81 6.69 -9.88
C ILE A 57 2.24 7.14 -9.48
N ARG A 58 2.65 6.88 -8.24
CA ARG A 58 3.96 7.21 -7.68
C ARG A 58 5.04 6.11 -7.81
N LEU A 59 4.67 4.88 -8.19
CA LEU A 59 5.58 3.72 -8.28
C LEU A 59 5.77 3.30 -9.76
N PRO A 60 7.01 3.17 -10.26
CA PRO A 60 7.28 2.65 -11.60
C PRO A 60 6.73 1.23 -11.79
N LEU A 61 6.23 0.94 -12.99
CA LEU A 61 5.71 -0.38 -13.35
C LEU A 61 6.72 -1.54 -13.08
N PRO A 62 8.02 -1.40 -13.37
CA PRO A 62 9.00 -2.45 -13.06
C PRO A 62 9.09 -2.78 -11.55
N ASP A 63 9.05 -1.76 -10.70
CA ASP A 63 9.12 -1.94 -9.24
C ASP A 63 7.85 -2.60 -8.71
N LEU A 64 6.70 -2.25 -9.30
CA LEU A 64 5.41 -2.87 -8.97
C LEU A 64 5.40 -4.37 -9.34
N ILE A 65 5.87 -4.71 -10.53
CA ILE A 65 5.97 -6.11 -10.98
C ILE A 65 6.88 -6.89 -10.04
N LYS A 66 8.06 -6.34 -9.73
CA LYS A 66 9.01 -6.97 -8.82
C LYS A 66 8.45 -7.17 -7.41
N LEU A 67 7.69 -6.20 -6.90
CA LEU A 67 6.98 -6.34 -5.63
C LEU A 67 5.96 -7.47 -5.68
N ALA A 68 5.14 -7.54 -6.73
CA ALA A 68 4.12 -8.57 -6.91
C ALA A 68 4.75 -9.98 -6.98
N ASP A 69 5.81 -10.15 -7.78
CA ASP A 69 6.54 -11.41 -7.90
C ASP A 69 7.08 -11.89 -6.54
N LEU A 70 7.70 -10.99 -5.77
CA LEU A 70 8.22 -11.32 -4.45
C LEU A 70 7.12 -11.69 -3.44
N MET A 71 5.96 -11.03 -3.52
CA MET A 71 4.80 -11.37 -2.69
C MET A 71 4.23 -12.75 -3.03
N ILE A 72 4.16 -13.12 -4.31
CA ILE A 72 3.73 -14.44 -4.76
C ILE A 72 4.71 -15.52 -4.28
N LEU A 73 6.01 -15.30 -4.48
CA LEU A 73 7.07 -16.23 -4.04
C LEU A 73 7.03 -16.47 -2.52
N LYS A 74 6.74 -15.44 -1.73
CA LYS A 74 6.63 -15.53 -0.26
C LYS A 74 5.31 -16.10 0.26
N LYS A 75 4.29 -16.24 -0.59
CA LYS A 75 3.00 -16.85 -0.20
C LYS A 75 3.04 -18.38 -0.28
N GLY A 76 4.03 -18.94 -0.99
CA GLY A 76 4.22 -20.39 -1.18
C GLY A 76 5.17 -21.07 -0.18
N LYS A 77 5.64 -20.36 0.84
CA LYS A 77 6.41 -20.92 1.97
C LYS A 77 5.60 -20.76 3.25
#